data_AF-A0A9R0THP9-F1
#
_entry.id   AF-A0A9R0THP9-F1
#
_cell.length_a   1.000
_cell.length_b   1.000
_cell.length_c   1.000
_cell.angle_alpha   90.00
_cell.angle_beta   90.00
_cell.angle_gamma   90.00
#
_symmetry.space_group_name_H-M   'P 1'
#
loop_
_entity.id
_entity.type
_entity.pdbx_description
1 polymer ?
#
loop_
_entity_poly.entity_id
_entity_poly.type
_entity_poly.pdbx_seq_one_letter_code
_entity_poly.pdbx_strand_id
1 'polypeptide(L)'
;MDWDARMRSALSASRGLAHLHSEHRLAHGNVKSSNVLLRPDLDAAALSDFSLHPIYAPTAEEEMVALLQVAMACVATVPDARPDARDVVRMIEEIGAGHGQTTTEESARATTSEEERSRGTPPADPTP
;
A
#
# COMPACT_ATOMS: atom_id res chain seq x y z
N MET A 1 -25.35 1.31 -14.58
CA MET A 1 -24.68 0.14 -13.98
C MET A 1 -25.52 -0.34 -12.81
N ASP A 2 -26.07 -1.54 -12.93
CA ASP A 2 -26.83 -2.21 -11.87
C ASP A 2 -25.89 -2.67 -10.73
N TRP A 3 -26.46 -3.19 -9.65
CA TRP A 3 -25.69 -3.64 -8.49
C TRP A 3 -24.72 -4.76 -8.84
N ASP A 4 -25.16 -5.72 -9.65
CA ASP A 4 -24.35 -6.87 -10.03
C ASP A 4 -23.13 -6.46 -10.86
N ALA A 5 -23.27 -5.52 -11.80
CA ALA A 5 -22.14 -4.99 -12.55
C ALA A 5 -21.18 -4.20 -11.64
N ARG A 6 -21.68 -3.44 -10.67
CA ARG A 6 -20.82 -2.76 -9.69
C ARG A 6 -20.00 -3.75 -8.86
N MET A 7 -20.66 -4.82 -8.38
CA MET A 7 -20.01 -5.85 -7.57
C MET A 7 -18.94 -6.61 -8.38
N ARG A 8 -19.24 -6.96 -9.64
CA ARG A 8 -18.24 -7.58 -10.54
C ARG A 8 -17.05 -6.67 -10.78
N SER A 9 -17.26 -5.40 -11.10
CA SER A 9 -16.16 -4.44 -11.32
C SER A 9 -15.31 -4.24 -10.06
N ALA A 10 -15.93 -4.14 -8.88
CA ALA A 10 -15.19 -4.05 -7.62
C ALA A 10 -14.33 -5.29 -7.38
N LEU A 11 -14.89 -6.48 -7.58
CA LEU A 11 -14.17 -7.74 -7.42
C LEU A 11 -12.99 -7.87 -8.40
N SER A 12 -13.20 -7.54 -9.67
CA SER A 12 -12.13 -7.57 -10.69
C SER A 12 -11.01 -6.57 -10.37
N ALA A 13 -11.35 -5.35 -9.94
CA ALA A 13 -10.35 -4.36 -9.51
C ALA A 13 -9.56 -4.83 -8.28
N SER A 14 -10.22 -5.39 -7.26
CA SER A 14 -9.56 -5.95 -6.08
C SER A 14 -8.62 -7.11 -6.42
N ARG A 15 -9.00 -7.97 -7.37
CA ARG A 15 -8.14 -9.06 -7.86
C ARG A 15 -6.90 -8.52 -8.57
N GLY A 16 -7.06 -7.52 -9.44
CA GLY A 16 -5.93 -6.86 -10.10
C GLY A 16 -4.97 -6.23 -9.08
N LEU A 17 -5.50 -5.60 -8.03
CA LEU A 17 -4.67 -5.01 -6.97
C LEU A 17 -3.92 -6.08 -6.19
N ALA A 18 -4.59 -7.18 -5.83
CA ALA A 18 -3.96 -8.30 -5.14
C ALA A 18 -2.84 -8.96 -5.99
N HIS A 19 -3.03 -9.05 -7.30
CA HIS A 19 -2.02 -9.55 -8.24
C HIS A 19 -0.79 -8.64 -8.28
N LEU A 20 -0.97 -7.31 -8.37
CA LEU A 20 0.13 -6.35 -8.31
C LEU A 20 0.95 -6.49 -7.01
N HIS A 21 0.26 -6.68 -5.88
CA HIS A 21 0.91 -6.81 -4.57
C HIS A 21 1.64 -8.15 -4.40
N SER A 22 1.03 -9.26 -4.81
CA SER A 22 1.55 -10.61 -4.55
C SER A 22 2.62 -11.05 -5.55
N GLU A 23 2.40 -10.82 -6.84
CA GLU A 23 3.30 -11.31 -7.90
C GLU A 23 4.41 -10.33 -8.22
N HIS A 24 4.12 -9.03 -8.17
CA HIS A 24 5.07 -8.00 -8.55
C HIS A 24 5.65 -7.22 -7.36
N ARG A 25 5.07 -7.35 -6.16
CA ARG A 25 5.39 -6.53 -4.97
C ARG A 25 5.31 -5.03 -5.29
N LEU A 26 4.41 -4.65 -6.20
CA LEU A 26 4.21 -3.28 -6.65
C LEU A 26 2.96 -2.70 -6.01
N ALA A 27 3.09 -1.55 -5.35
CA ALA A 27 1.93 -0.74 -4.97
C ALA A 27 1.41 0.00 -6.23
N HIS A 28 0.09 -0.01 -6.46
CA HIS A 28 -0.48 0.74 -7.58
C HIS A 28 -0.21 2.25 -7.47
N GLY A 29 -0.30 2.82 -6.26
CA GLY A 29 0.05 4.22 -5.96
C GLY A 29 -0.87 5.31 -6.56
N ASN A 30 -1.97 4.93 -7.22
CA ASN A 30 -2.90 5.87 -7.89
C ASN A 30 -4.29 5.25 -8.06
N VAL A 31 -4.83 4.62 -7.01
CA VAL A 31 -6.14 3.95 -7.07
C VAL A 31 -7.25 5.01 -6.99
N LYS A 32 -7.95 5.23 -8.11
CA LYS A 32 -9.09 6.14 -8.23
C LYS A 32 -10.04 5.65 -9.31
N SER A 33 -11.29 6.12 -9.29
CA SER A 33 -12.34 5.65 -10.23
C SER A 33 -11.98 5.87 -11.71
N SER A 34 -11.23 6.92 -12.05
CA SER A 34 -10.77 7.17 -13.43
C SER A 34 -9.72 6.16 -13.93
N ASN A 35 -9.09 5.42 -13.01
CA ASN A 35 -8.06 4.43 -13.31
C ASN A 35 -8.60 2.98 -13.21
N VAL A 36 -9.92 2.84 -13.08
CA VAL A 36 -10.62 1.56 -13.11
C VAL A 36 -11.35 1.49 -14.45
N LEU A 37 -10.74 0.83 -15.42
CA LEU A 37 -11.26 0.68 -16.76
C LEU A 37 -12.31 -0.42 -16.79
N LEU A 38 -13.56 -0.05 -17.06
CA LEU A 38 -14.66 -1.00 -17.19
C LEU A 38 -14.54 -1.76 -18.51
N ARG A 39 -14.54 -3.09 -18.45
CA ARG A 39 -14.53 -3.95 -19.65
C ARG A 39 -15.89 -4.64 -19.83
N PRO A 40 -16.27 -4.93 -21.08
CA PRO A 40 -17.54 -5.62 -21.38
C PRO A 40 -17.50 -7.13 -21.13
N ASP A 41 -16.34 -7.73 -20.81
CA ASP A 41 -16.13 -9.16 -20.60
C ASP A 41 -16.12 -9.58 -19.11
N LEU A 42 -15.79 -10.84 -18.84
CA LEU A 42 -15.75 -11.44 -17.48
C LEU A 42 -14.81 -10.70 -16.52
N ASP A 43 -13.84 -9.96 -17.04
CA ASP A 43 -13.00 -9.05 -16.27
C ASP A 43 -13.59 -7.64 -16.26
N ALA A 44 -14.79 -7.53 -15.68
CA ALA A 44 -15.64 -6.35 -15.63
C ALA A 44 -14.95 -5.03 -15.20
N ALA A 45 -13.73 -5.10 -14.66
CA ALA A 45 -12.82 -3.97 -14.57
C ALA A 45 -11.34 -4.39 -14.67
N ALA A 46 -10.49 -3.47 -15.13
CA ALA A 46 -9.04 -3.55 -15.08
C ALA A 46 -8.44 -2.28 -14.45
N LEU A 47 -7.32 -2.42 -13.75
CA LEU A 47 -6.58 -1.29 -13.21
C LEU A 47 -5.61 -0.73 -14.27
N SER A 48 -5.54 0.60 -14.40
CA SER A 48 -4.62 1.33 -15.28
C SER A 48 -3.74 2.29 -14.48
N ASP A 49 -2.67 2.81 -15.10
CA ASP A 49 -1.81 3.84 -14.49
C ASP A 49 -1.18 3.40 -13.15
N PHE A 50 -0.91 2.11 -13.00
CA PHE A 50 -0.13 1.54 -11.92
C PHE A 50 1.36 1.82 -12.13
N SER A 51 2.14 1.83 -11.05
CA SER A 51 3.61 2.05 -11.10
C SER A 51 4.06 3.39 -11.67
N LEU A 52 3.15 4.37 -11.78
CA LEU A 52 3.53 5.76 -12.09
C LEU A 52 4.05 6.51 -10.87
N HIS A 53 3.65 6.11 -9.65
CA HIS A 53 4.06 6.78 -8.42
C HIS A 53 5.59 6.83 -8.24
N PRO A 54 6.37 5.74 -8.45
CA PRO A 54 7.84 5.78 -8.39
C PRO A 54 8.51 6.62 -9.48
N ILE A 55 7.79 6.98 -10.55
CA ILE A 55 8.32 7.84 -11.63
C ILE A 55 8.20 9.32 -11.24
N TYR A 56 7.22 9.66 -10.40
CA TYR A 56 6.93 11.04 -9.99
C TYR A 56 7.35 11.36 -8.54
N ALA A 57 7.52 10.35 -7.69
CA ALA A 57 7.98 10.48 -6.32
C ALA A 57 9.42 9.98 -6.20
N PRO A 58 10.25 10.61 -5.35
CA PRO A 58 11.58 10.10 -5.06
C PRO A 58 11.46 8.67 -4.54
N THR A 59 12.28 7.78 -5.08
CA THR A 59 12.34 6.40 -4.64
C THR A 59 12.95 6.31 -3.23
N ALA A 60 12.69 5.22 -2.51
CA ALA A 60 13.32 4.97 -1.22
C ALA A 60 14.87 4.98 -1.32
N GLU A 61 15.44 4.61 -2.47
CA GLU A 61 16.88 4.70 -2.73
C GLU A 61 17.35 6.16 -2.80
N GLU A 62 16.62 7.02 -3.50
CA GLU A 62 16.94 8.46 -3.59
C GLU A 62 16.81 9.16 -2.24
N GLU A 63 15.79 8.82 -1.45
CA GLU A 63 15.65 9.34 -0.09
C GLU A 63 16.76 8.86 0.85
N MET A 64 17.15 7.58 0.75
CA MET A 64 18.29 7.04 1.48
C MET A 64 19.60 7.74 1.10
N VAL A 65 19.80 7.99 -0.20
CA VAL A 65 20.96 8.75 -0.70
C VAL A 65 20.94 10.19 -0.18
N ALA A 66 19.78 10.85 -0.18
CA ALA A 66 19.65 12.19 0.38
C ALA A 66 19.95 12.22 1.88
N LEU A 67 19.46 11.24 2.64
CA LEU A 67 19.78 11.11 4.07
C LEU A 67 21.28 10.88 4.30
N LEU A 68 21.90 10.06 3.46
CA LEU A 68 23.35 9.85 3.49
C LEU A 68 24.12 11.15 3.19
N GLN A 69 23.64 11.97 2.25
CA GLN A 69 24.24 13.28 1.97
C GLN A 69 24.15 14.22 3.18
N VAL A 70 23.03 14.25 3.88
CA VAL A 70 22.88 14.99 5.14
C VAL A 70 23.89 14.50 6.17
N ALA A 71 24.03 13.18 6.33
CA ALA A 71 25.00 12.59 7.26
C ALA A 71 26.45 12.98 6.89
N MET A 72 26.81 12.92 5.60
CA MET A 72 28.13 13.34 5.11
C MET A 72 28.42 14.81 5.43
N ALA A 73 27.43 15.70 5.27
CA ALA A 73 27.57 17.12 5.62
C ALA A 73 27.79 17.32 7.13
N CYS A 74 27.10 16.54 7.98
CA CYS A 74 27.26 16.61 9.43
C CYS A 74 28.66 16.20 9.90
N VAL A 75 29.32 15.29 9.19
CA VAL A 75 30.67 14.79 9.52
C VAL A 75 31.79 15.44 8.68
N ALA A 76 31.53 16.61 8.09
CA ALA A 76 32.51 17.32 7.30
C ALA A 76 33.85 17.49 8.07
N THR A 77 34.96 17.33 7.33
CA THR A 77 36.32 17.46 7.87
C THR A 77 36.63 18.88 8.34
N VAL A 78 35.97 19.87 7.73
CA VAL A 78 36.00 21.28 8.15
C VAL A 78 34.80 21.53 9.07
N PRO A 79 35.01 21.86 10.36
CA PRO A 79 33.91 22.05 11.32
C PRO A 79 32.94 23.16 10.91
N ASP A 80 33.46 24.26 10.37
CA ASP A 80 32.68 25.42 9.97
C ASP A 80 31.79 25.16 8.73
N ALA A 81 32.03 24.06 8.02
CA ALA A 81 31.21 23.65 6.88
C ALA A 81 30.01 22.78 7.29
N ARG A 82 29.90 22.41 8.57
CA ARG A 82 28.79 21.58 9.06
C ARG A 82 27.53 22.45 9.18
N PRO A 83 26.37 21.92 8.77
CA PRO A 83 25.10 22.63 8.94
C PRO A 83 24.75 22.82 10.42
N ASP A 84 23.94 23.83 10.74
CA ASP A 84 23.33 23.96 12.06
C ASP A 84 22.37 22.80 12.31
N ALA A 85 22.21 22.41 13.57
CA ALA A 85 21.30 21.33 13.94
C ALA A 85 19.86 21.56 13.45
N ARG A 86 19.40 22.82 13.40
CA ARG A 86 18.08 23.17 12.85
C ARG A 86 17.99 22.92 11.35
N ASP A 87 19.06 23.20 10.61
CA ASP A 87 19.10 22.92 9.18
C ASP A 87 19.12 21.43 8.90
N VAL A 88 19.81 20.64 9.73
CA VAL A 88 19.81 19.17 9.64
C VAL A 88 18.40 18.61 9.83
N VAL A 89 17.69 19.06 10.85
CA VAL A 89 16.30 18.64 11.10
C VAL A 89 15.41 19.00 9.92
N ARG A 90 15.50 20.23 9.42
CA ARG A 90 14.76 20.67 8.23
C ARG A 90 15.05 19.80 7.01
N MET A 91 16.33 19.51 6.74
CA MET A 91 16.72 18.66 5.61
C MET A 91 16.17 17.23 5.73
N ILE A 92 16.14 16.65 6.94
CA ILE A 92 15.60 15.30 7.16
C ILE A 92 14.08 15.28 7.05
N GLU A 93 13.39 16.30 7.56
CA GLU A 93 11.92 16.44 7.44
C GLU A 93 11.50 16.62 5.97
N GLU A 94 12.28 17.37 5.18
CA GLU A 94 12.07 17.55 3.74
C GLU A 94 12.20 16.22 2.97
N ILE A 95 13.13 15.35 3.37
CA ILE A 95 13.29 14.00 2.78
C ILE A 95 12.07 13.12 3.13
N GLY A 96 11.63 13.13 4.38
CA GLY A 96 10.51 12.29 4.85
C GLY A 96 9.11 12.74 4.41
N ALA A 97 8.97 13.98 3.91
CA ALA A 97 7.67 14.54 3.51
C ALA A 97 7.00 13.80 2.34
N GLY A 98 7.75 13.02 1.54
CA GLY A 98 7.23 12.20 0.44
C GLY A 98 6.51 10.92 0.88
N HIS A 99 6.76 10.43 2.10
CA HIS A 99 6.31 9.11 2.57
C HIS A 99 4.95 9.08 3.29
N GLY A 100 4.25 10.22 3.39
CA GLY A 100 3.05 10.39 4.20
C GLY A 100 1.79 9.59 3.80
N GLN A 101 1.86 8.62 2.88
CA GLN A 101 0.70 7.79 2.48
C GLN A 101 0.97 6.28 2.38
N THR A 102 2.15 5.77 2.75
CA THR A 102 2.48 4.34 2.68
C THR A 102 2.77 3.74 4.06
N THR A 103 1.86 3.92 5.02
CA THR A 103 1.78 3.03 6.18
C THR A 103 0.34 2.64 6.43
N THR A 104 -0.18 1.72 5.61
CA THR A 104 -1.27 0.87 6.11
C THR A 104 -0.64 -0.06 7.14
N GLU A 105 -0.96 0.24 8.39
CA GLU A 105 -0.73 -0.54 9.59
C GLU A 105 -0.87 -2.05 9.32
N GLU A 106 0.25 -2.79 9.36
CA GLU A 106 0.25 -4.23 9.57
C GLU A 106 1.27 -4.57 10.64
N SER A 107 0.81 -4.68 11.89
CA SER A 107 1.27 -5.72 12.83
C SER A 107 0.49 -5.62 14.13
N ALA A 108 -0.71 -6.19 14.18
CA ALA A 108 -1.29 -6.80 15.39
C ALA A 108 -2.62 -7.50 15.13
N ARG A 109 -2.68 -8.47 14.19
CA ARG A 109 -3.62 -9.59 14.37
C ARG A 109 -3.24 -10.83 13.56
N ALA A 110 -2.09 -11.41 13.89
CA ALA A 110 -1.86 -12.82 13.61
C ALA A 110 -2.49 -13.67 14.73
N THR A 111 -3.24 -14.69 14.30
CA THR A 111 -3.69 -15.89 15.04
C THR A 111 -4.96 -15.77 15.89
N THR A 112 -6.04 -16.37 15.39
CA THR A 112 -6.84 -17.38 16.11
C THR A 112 -7.77 -18.05 15.09
N SER A 113 -7.25 -19.15 14.55
CA SER A 113 -7.92 -20.40 14.16
C SER A 113 -9.34 -20.35 13.59
N GLU A 114 -9.45 -20.57 12.27
CA GLU A 114 -10.54 -21.37 11.72
C GLU A 114 -10.27 -22.84 12.03
N GLU A 115 -11.00 -23.47 12.96
CA GLU A 115 -11.35 -24.90 12.87
C GLU A 115 -12.43 -25.26 13.91
N GLU A 116 -13.70 -25.27 13.51
CA GLU A 116 -14.73 -26.21 13.99
C GLU A 116 -16.00 -26.05 13.13
N ARG A 117 -15.88 -26.33 11.82
CA ARG A 117 -17.05 -26.70 11.00
C ARG A 117 -17.14 -28.22 10.94
N SER A 118 -17.63 -28.84 12.02
CA SER A 118 -18.40 -30.10 11.98
C SER A 118 -18.77 -30.56 13.38
N ARG A 119 -19.96 -30.17 13.86
CA ARG A 119 -20.71 -30.99 14.82
C ARG A 119 -22.21 -30.71 14.75
N GLY A 120 -22.93 -31.67 14.16
CA GLY A 120 -24.22 -32.17 14.63
C GLY A 120 -25.44 -31.26 14.59
N THR A 121 -26.33 -31.53 13.63
CA THR A 121 -27.76 -31.19 13.63
C THR A 121 -28.45 -31.60 14.96
N PRO A 122 -29.41 -30.83 15.50
CA PRO A 122 -30.13 -31.24 16.71
C PRO A 122 -31.28 -32.20 16.37
N PRO A 123 -31.56 -33.24 17.16
CA PRO A 123 -32.85 -33.91 17.10
C PRO A 123 -33.88 -33.12 17.93
N ALA A 124 -35.06 -32.92 17.34
CA ALA A 124 -36.25 -32.44 18.01
C ALA A 124 -36.90 -33.60 18.77
N ASP A 125 -37.13 -33.44 20.08
CA ASP A 125 -37.98 -34.36 20.84
C ASP A 125 -39.45 -33.92 20.74
N PRO A 126 -40.39 -34.83 20.44
CA PRO A 126 -41.78 -34.63 20.77
C PRO A 126 -42.09 -35.17 22.17
N THR A 127 -42.70 -34.31 22.99
CA THR A 127 -43.58 -34.64 24.13
C THR A 127 -44.51 -35.82 23.82
N PRO A 128 -44.79 -36.69 24.80
CA PRO A 128 -45.83 -36.39 25.81
C PRO A 128 -45.45 -36.68 27.27
#